data_AF-A0A2D4YFJ7-F1
#
_entry.id   AF-A0A2D4YFJ7-F1
#
_cell.length_a   1.000
_cell.length_b   1.000
_cell.length_c   1.000
_cell.angle_alpha   90.00
_cell.angle_beta   90.00
_cell.angle_gamma   90.00
#
_symmetry.space_group_name_H-M   'P 1'
#
loop_
_entity.id
_entity.type
_entity.pdbx_description
1 polymer ?
#
loop_
_entity_poly.entity_id
_entity_poly.type
_entity_poly.pdbx_seq_one_letter_code
_entity_poly.pdbx_strand_id
1 'polypeptide(L)'
;MKIIKPILLFVFSLMLCCQSDTDIHKDDWQRKFIKQIDEYNKKGATRKLKTLNENDNEYLISIYAKDKTTNIQKIKIELNLESNLNVSQEFYLLNDNIIMEKFKGISPLIYKGKKKDSDPCCEVFEKNIYYKNSKIGNIYKKRLKINSVEDFDYEKDLESISFEESKEVDITKELVLAQSWLEEILAI
;
A
#
# COMPACT_ATOMS: atom_id res chain seq x y z
N MET A 1 14.77 63.59 -12.87
CA MET A 1 13.71 62.57 -12.71
C MET A 1 14.36 61.30 -12.20
N LYS A 2 13.91 60.82 -11.03
CA LYS A 2 14.41 59.63 -10.35
C LYS A 2 14.02 58.39 -11.15
N ILE A 3 14.98 57.53 -11.50
CA ILE A 3 14.72 56.10 -11.73
C ILE A 3 15.86 55.32 -11.06
N ILE A 4 15.77 55.27 -9.74
CA ILE A 4 16.34 54.18 -8.95
C ILE A 4 15.43 52.99 -9.23
N LYS A 5 15.97 51.92 -9.84
CA LYS A 5 15.65 50.49 -9.65
C LYS A 5 16.00 49.69 -10.92
N PRO A 6 17.17 49.04 -10.91
CA PRO A 6 17.17 47.60 -11.13
C PRO A 6 17.79 46.81 -9.97
N ILE A 7 18.32 47.49 -8.95
CA ILE A 7 19.01 46.81 -7.82
C ILE A 7 18.02 46.10 -6.87
N LEU A 8 16.74 46.49 -6.83
CA LEU A 8 15.76 45.83 -5.95
C LEU A 8 15.32 44.44 -6.42
N LEU A 9 15.59 44.08 -7.68
CA LEU A 9 15.20 42.77 -8.22
C LEU A 9 16.26 41.70 -7.97
N PHE A 10 17.50 42.09 -7.65
CA PHE A 10 18.59 41.15 -7.38
C PHE A 10 18.69 40.75 -5.89
N VAL A 11 18.15 41.57 -4.98
CA VAL A 11 18.15 41.24 -3.54
C VAL A 11 16.97 40.34 -3.16
N PHE A 12 15.89 40.32 -3.95
CA PHE A 12 14.75 39.42 -3.71
C PHE A 12 15.01 37.98 -4.18
N SER A 13 15.94 37.74 -5.11
CA SER A 13 16.30 36.38 -5.53
C SER A 13 17.25 35.67 -4.56
N LEU A 14 17.96 36.42 -3.70
CA LEU A 14 18.87 35.87 -2.69
C LEU A 14 18.20 35.57 -1.34
N MET A 15 16.93 35.92 -1.16
CA MET A 15 16.17 35.70 0.09
C MET A 15 15.17 34.52 0.02
N LEU A 16 15.13 33.76 -1.08
CA LEU A 16 14.35 32.52 -1.19
C LEU A 16 15.18 31.23 -1.06
N CYS A 17 16.49 31.34 -0.87
CA CYS A 17 17.36 30.21 -0.51
C CYS A 17 17.97 30.47 0.86
N CYS A 18 17.22 30.25 1.95
CA CYS A 18 17.74 29.93 3.28
C CYS A 18 16.64 29.96 4.34
N GLN A 19 15.51 29.26 4.14
CA GLN A 19 14.66 28.86 5.27
C GLN A 19 14.16 27.43 5.07
N SER A 20 14.61 26.57 6.00
CA SER A 20 14.25 25.17 6.24
C SER A 20 14.98 24.05 5.47
N ASP A 21 16.32 24.06 5.48
CA ASP A 21 17.12 22.83 5.29
C ASP A 21 17.91 22.44 6.56
N THR A 22 17.33 22.74 7.72
CA THR A 22 17.73 22.11 8.98
C THR A 22 16.75 20.96 9.25
N ASP A 23 17.28 19.73 9.16
CA ASP A 23 16.70 18.44 9.61
C ASP A 23 15.80 17.60 8.70
N ILE A 24 16.21 17.31 7.45
CA ILE A 24 15.74 16.08 6.76
C ILE A 24 16.88 15.33 6.05
N HIS A 25 18.02 15.15 6.74
CA HIS A 25 19.01 14.13 6.37
C HIS A 25 18.66 12.75 6.96
N LYS A 26 17.43 12.28 6.71
CA LYS A 26 17.12 10.85 6.77
C LYS A 26 16.52 10.45 5.44
N ASP A 27 17.38 9.80 4.67
CA ASP A 27 17.08 9.08 3.44
C ASP A 27 16.03 8.01 3.78
N ASP A 28 14.76 8.40 3.74
CA ASP A 28 13.64 7.50 3.96
C ASP A 28 13.56 6.62 2.71
N TRP A 29 14.28 5.50 2.75
CA TRP A 29 14.39 4.50 1.70
C TRP A 29 13.02 4.12 1.13
N GLN A 30 11.96 4.24 1.93
CA GLN A 30 10.57 4.03 1.52
C GLN A 30 10.08 5.08 0.53
N ARG A 31 10.42 6.37 0.69
CA ARG A 31 9.99 7.44 -0.24
C ARG A 31 10.49 7.21 -1.65
N LYS A 32 11.73 6.70 -1.79
CA LYS A 32 12.29 6.35 -3.10
C LYS A 32 11.47 5.24 -3.76
N PHE A 33 11.06 4.22 -2.99
CA PHE A 33 10.22 3.13 -3.50
C PHE A 33 8.81 3.59 -3.84
N ILE A 34 8.16 4.37 -2.97
CA ILE A 34 6.80 4.88 -3.18
C ILE A 34 6.71 5.64 -4.51
N LYS A 35 7.68 6.53 -4.79
CA LYS A 35 7.68 7.28 -6.04
C LYS A 35 7.78 6.38 -7.27
N GLN A 36 8.65 5.36 -7.23
CA GLN A 36 8.79 4.41 -8.34
C GLN A 36 7.54 3.53 -8.51
N ILE A 37 6.90 3.16 -7.42
CA ILE A 37 5.63 2.41 -7.42
C ILE A 37 4.50 3.24 -8.01
N ASP A 38 4.39 4.53 -7.66
CA ASP A 38 3.36 5.42 -8.19
C ASP A 38 3.52 5.66 -9.70
N GLU A 39 4.76 5.80 -10.16
CA GLU A 39 5.07 5.88 -11.60
C GLU A 39 4.70 4.57 -12.32
N TYR A 40 4.94 3.42 -11.67
CA TYR A 40 4.60 2.10 -12.21
C TYR A 40 3.09 1.84 -12.26
N ASN A 41 2.34 2.22 -11.22
CA ASN A 41 0.89 2.00 -11.11
C ASN A 41 0.06 2.68 -12.22
N LYS A 42 0.65 3.66 -12.92
CA LYS A 42 0.04 4.28 -14.12
C LYS A 42 0.02 3.35 -15.33
N LYS A 43 0.72 2.20 -15.28
CA LYS A 43 0.79 1.21 -16.36
C LYS A 43 -0.35 0.19 -16.23
N GLY A 44 -0.94 -0.18 -17.37
CA GLY A 44 -1.96 -1.22 -17.42
C GLY A 44 -1.42 -2.63 -17.16
N ALA A 45 -2.30 -3.54 -16.71
CA ALA A 45 -1.96 -4.95 -16.54
C ALA A 45 -1.65 -5.62 -17.88
N THR A 46 -0.69 -6.54 -17.89
CA THR A 46 -0.22 -7.20 -19.12
C THR A 46 -0.80 -8.59 -19.30
N ARG A 47 -1.11 -9.28 -18.19
CA ARG A 47 -1.79 -10.58 -18.19
C ARG A 47 -2.82 -10.61 -17.07
N LYS A 48 -3.98 -11.20 -17.33
CA LYS A 48 -5.03 -11.44 -16.35
C LYS A 48 -5.42 -12.92 -16.38
N LEU A 49 -5.55 -13.54 -15.22
CA LEU A 49 -5.95 -14.92 -15.03
C LEU A 49 -7.14 -14.94 -14.09
N LYS A 50 -8.18 -15.68 -14.47
CA LYS A 50 -9.33 -15.95 -13.60
C LYS A 50 -9.24 -17.40 -13.14
N THR A 51 -9.47 -17.63 -11.86
CA THR A 51 -9.40 -18.96 -11.26
C THR A 51 -10.33 -19.02 -10.05
N LEU A 52 -10.60 -20.22 -9.54
CA LEU A 52 -11.52 -20.49 -8.45
C LEU A 52 -10.73 -20.94 -7.22
N ASN A 53 -11.16 -20.51 -6.03
CA ASN A 53 -10.63 -21.06 -4.78
C ASN A 53 -11.34 -22.37 -4.40
N GLU A 54 -10.93 -23.00 -3.31
CA GLU A 54 -11.51 -24.27 -2.81
C GLU A 54 -13.01 -24.19 -2.50
N ASN A 55 -13.55 -22.98 -2.37
CA ASN A 55 -14.96 -22.70 -2.09
C ASN A 55 -15.69 -22.15 -3.32
N ASP A 56 -15.19 -22.41 -4.53
CA ASP A 56 -15.76 -21.96 -5.82
C ASP A 56 -15.90 -20.43 -5.99
N ASN A 57 -15.16 -19.64 -5.22
CA ASN A 57 -15.16 -18.19 -5.40
C ASN A 57 -14.14 -17.80 -6.48
N GLU A 58 -14.58 -16.98 -7.43
CA GLU A 58 -13.72 -16.44 -8.50
C GLU A 58 -12.76 -15.39 -7.94
N TYR A 59 -11.46 -15.61 -8.11
CA TYR A 59 -10.46 -14.57 -7.92
C TYR A 59 -9.73 -14.26 -9.24
N LEU A 60 -9.35 -13.01 -9.37
CA LEU A 60 -8.65 -12.43 -10.50
C LEU A 60 -7.19 -12.19 -10.13
N ILE A 61 -6.26 -12.86 -10.80
CA ILE A 61 -4.84 -12.57 -10.73
C ILE A 61 -4.47 -11.65 -11.91
N SER A 62 -3.97 -10.46 -11.63
CA SER A 62 -3.44 -9.51 -12.60
C SER A 62 -1.91 -9.42 -12.46
N ILE A 63 -1.20 -9.80 -13.52
CA ILE A 63 0.26 -9.71 -13.60
C ILE A 63 0.63 -8.57 -14.54
N TYR A 64 1.43 -7.63 -14.04
CA TYR A 64 1.86 -6.45 -14.79
C TYR A 64 3.27 -6.69 -15.37
N ALA A 65 3.55 -6.13 -16.55
CA ALA A 65 4.86 -6.27 -17.19
C ALA A 65 5.97 -5.66 -16.33
N LYS A 66 7.10 -6.37 -16.23
CA LYS A 66 8.30 -5.83 -15.60
C LYS A 66 8.78 -4.57 -16.32
N ASP A 67 9.01 -3.51 -15.57
CA ASP A 67 9.58 -2.27 -16.08
C ASP A 67 11.05 -2.49 -16.44
N LYS A 68 11.44 -2.21 -17.69
CA LYS A 68 12.82 -2.44 -18.15
C LYS A 68 13.85 -1.46 -17.57
N THR A 69 13.41 -0.30 -17.08
CA THR A 69 14.27 0.75 -16.53
C THR A 69 14.44 0.58 -15.02
N THR A 70 13.35 0.31 -14.31
CA THR A 70 13.36 0.19 -12.84
C THR A 70 13.43 -1.25 -12.35
N ASN A 71 13.21 -2.25 -13.22
CA ASN A 71 13.08 -3.67 -12.86
C ASN A 71 11.94 -3.97 -11.88
N ILE A 72 10.95 -3.07 -11.78
CA ILE A 72 9.78 -3.26 -10.93
C ILE A 72 8.75 -4.14 -11.63
N GLN A 73 8.14 -5.06 -10.90
CA GLN A 73 6.99 -5.83 -11.33
C GLN A 73 5.90 -5.79 -10.26
N LYS A 74 4.63 -5.74 -10.68
CA LYS A 74 3.46 -5.88 -9.81
C LYS A 74 2.70 -7.16 -10.10
N ILE A 75 2.28 -7.83 -9.05
CA ILE A 75 1.29 -8.90 -9.10
C ILE A 75 0.16 -8.51 -8.15
N LYS A 76 -1.08 -8.56 -8.62
CA LYS A 76 -2.27 -8.21 -7.86
C LYS A 76 -3.27 -9.35 -7.91
N ILE A 77 -3.77 -9.75 -6.75
CA ILE A 77 -4.85 -10.70 -6.60
C ILE A 77 -6.06 -9.94 -6.08
N GLU A 78 -7.22 -10.18 -6.68
CA GLU A 78 -8.48 -9.60 -6.24
C GLU A 78 -9.54 -10.67 -6.15
N LEU A 79 -10.27 -10.68 -5.05
CA LEU A 79 -11.46 -11.48 -4.84
C LEU A 79 -12.61 -10.51 -4.55
N ASN A 80 -13.58 -10.49 -5.46
CA ASN A 80 -14.80 -9.72 -5.30
C ASN A 80 -15.84 -10.63 -4.65
N LEU A 81 -16.11 -10.41 -3.37
CA LEU A 81 -17.08 -11.20 -2.61
C LEU A 81 -18.51 -10.68 -2.84
N GLU A 82 -18.68 -9.36 -2.90
CA GLU A 82 -19.95 -8.67 -3.16
C GLU A 82 -19.70 -7.36 -3.92
N SER A 83 -20.77 -6.66 -4.35
CA SER A 83 -20.71 -5.44 -5.18
C SER A 83 -19.73 -4.38 -4.68
N ASN A 84 -19.55 -4.29 -3.36
CA ASN A 84 -18.66 -3.31 -2.73
C ASN A 84 -17.59 -3.97 -1.87
N LEU A 85 -17.40 -5.28 -1.97
CA LEU A 85 -16.52 -6.02 -1.06
C LEU A 85 -15.37 -6.68 -1.81
N ASN A 86 -14.23 -6.01 -1.76
CA ASN A 86 -13.04 -6.41 -2.48
C ASN A 86 -11.91 -6.73 -1.49
N VAL A 87 -11.50 -8.00 -1.49
CA VAL A 87 -10.26 -8.43 -0.85
C VAL A 87 -9.18 -8.37 -1.91
N SER A 88 -8.05 -7.74 -1.61
CA SER A 88 -6.93 -7.68 -2.54
C SER A 88 -5.58 -7.80 -1.86
N GLN A 89 -4.65 -8.41 -2.57
CA GLN A 89 -3.25 -8.49 -2.21
C GLN A 89 -2.40 -8.06 -3.39
N GLU A 90 -1.47 -7.14 -3.15
CA GLU A 90 -0.53 -6.64 -4.15
C GLU A 90 0.90 -6.90 -3.69
N PHE A 91 1.69 -7.48 -4.58
CA PHE A 91 3.12 -7.65 -4.43
C PHE A 91 3.85 -6.74 -5.40
N TYR A 92 4.82 -5.98 -4.88
CA TYR A 92 5.75 -5.20 -5.68
C TYR A 92 7.15 -5.83 -5.55
N LEU A 93 7.69 -6.22 -6.69
CA LEU A 93 8.97 -6.91 -6.82
C LEU A 93 9.99 -5.97 -7.45
N LEU A 94 11.21 -5.94 -6.92
CA LEU A 94 12.38 -5.28 -7.52
C LEU A 94 13.48 -6.32 -7.70
N ASN A 95 13.91 -6.55 -8.94
CA ASN A 95 14.87 -7.62 -9.25
C ASN A 95 14.43 -8.96 -8.62
N ASP A 96 13.13 -9.26 -8.75
CA ASP A 96 12.49 -10.49 -8.28
C ASP A 96 12.45 -10.66 -6.74
N ASN A 97 12.83 -9.63 -5.99
CA ASN A 97 12.69 -9.58 -4.53
C ASN A 97 11.47 -8.74 -4.13
N ILE A 98 10.72 -9.21 -3.14
CA ILE A 98 9.57 -8.46 -2.59
C ILE A 98 10.09 -7.23 -1.84
N ILE A 99 9.67 -6.04 -2.29
CA ILE A 99 10.01 -4.75 -1.66
C ILE A 99 8.81 -4.14 -0.95
N MET A 100 7.60 -4.45 -1.39
CA MET A 100 6.37 -3.99 -0.76
C MET A 100 5.26 -5.02 -0.97
N GLU A 101 4.47 -5.18 0.07
CA GLU A 101 3.22 -5.92 0.04
C GLU A 101 2.09 -5.00 0.54
N LYS A 102 0.99 -4.97 -0.19
CA LYS A 102 -0.24 -4.28 0.22
C LYS A 102 -1.37 -5.29 0.32
N PHE A 103 -2.05 -5.29 1.45
CA PHE A 103 -3.17 -6.19 1.71
C PHE A 103 -4.37 -5.38 2.17
N LYS A 104 -5.52 -5.57 1.50
CA LYS A 104 -6.81 -5.00 1.86
C LYS A 104 -7.81 -6.13 2.03
N GLY A 105 -8.57 -6.11 3.11
CA GLY A 105 -9.58 -7.14 3.34
C GLY A 105 -10.44 -6.87 4.56
N ILE A 106 -11.11 -7.93 5.01
CA ILE A 106 -11.98 -7.92 6.19
C ILE A 106 -11.48 -8.96 7.18
N SER A 107 -11.54 -8.62 8.46
CA SER A 107 -11.37 -9.57 9.56
C SER A 107 -12.61 -9.58 10.44
N PRO A 108 -13.17 -10.76 10.79
CA PRO A 108 -14.23 -10.84 11.79
C PRO A 108 -13.73 -10.35 13.16
N LEU A 109 -14.62 -9.73 13.93
CA LEU A 109 -14.32 -9.32 15.30
C LEU A 109 -14.78 -10.41 16.28
N ILE A 110 -13.85 -10.90 17.11
CA ILE A 110 -14.11 -11.93 18.11
C ILE A 110 -14.36 -11.26 19.47
N TYR A 111 -15.58 -11.43 19.99
CA TYR A 111 -16.00 -10.89 21.27
C TYR A 111 -15.86 -11.93 22.38
N LYS A 112 -15.39 -11.51 23.56
CA LYS A 112 -15.27 -12.41 24.74
C LYS A 112 -16.61 -12.87 25.32
N GLY A 113 -17.73 -12.26 24.92
CA GLY A 113 -19.07 -12.56 25.41
C GLY A 113 -20.12 -12.49 24.30
N LYS A 114 -21.41 -12.58 24.66
CA LYS A 114 -22.51 -12.50 23.69
C LYS A 114 -22.49 -11.14 22.99
N LYS A 115 -22.40 -11.17 21.65
CA LYS A 115 -22.47 -9.99 20.78
C LYS A 115 -23.81 -9.28 20.98
N LYS A 116 -23.77 -7.95 21.14
CA LYS A 116 -24.94 -7.06 21.11
C LYS A 116 -25.23 -6.64 19.68
N ASP A 117 -26.46 -6.24 19.39
CA ASP A 117 -26.84 -5.78 18.06
C ASP A 117 -26.10 -4.51 17.63
N SER A 118 -25.67 -3.68 18.59
CA SER A 118 -24.84 -2.50 18.37
C SER A 118 -23.35 -2.80 18.16
N ASP A 119 -22.92 -4.03 18.39
CA ASP A 119 -21.50 -4.38 18.26
C ASP A 119 -21.14 -4.56 16.77
N PRO A 120 -20.01 -4.00 16.32
CA PRO A 120 -19.52 -4.20 14.97
C PRO A 120 -19.45 -5.68 14.57
N CYS A 121 -19.69 -5.98 13.30
CA CYS A 121 -19.55 -7.36 12.82
C CYS A 121 -18.10 -7.70 12.48
N CYS A 122 -17.37 -6.74 11.93
CA CYS A 122 -16.02 -6.96 11.44
C CYS A 122 -15.21 -5.66 11.38
N GLU A 123 -13.94 -5.79 11.04
CA GLU A 123 -13.08 -4.67 10.66
C GLU A 123 -12.65 -4.82 9.20
N VAL A 124 -12.82 -3.75 8.41
CA VAL A 124 -12.12 -3.59 7.13
C VAL A 124 -10.76 -3.00 7.42
N PHE A 125 -9.73 -3.46 6.71
CA PHE A 125 -8.37 -2.99 6.96
C PHE A 125 -7.58 -2.85 5.67
N GLU A 126 -6.56 -1.99 5.76
CA GLU A 126 -5.47 -1.91 4.79
C GLU A 126 -4.15 -2.02 5.55
N LYS A 127 -3.27 -2.91 5.09
CA LYS A 127 -1.94 -3.16 5.64
C LYS A 127 -0.92 -3.01 4.52
N ASN A 128 0.05 -2.11 4.71
CA ASN A 128 1.21 -1.97 3.83
C ASN A 128 2.46 -2.43 4.58
N ILE A 129 3.25 -3.31 3.98
CA ILE A 129 4.52 -3.79 4.51
C ILE A 129 5.61 -3.38 3.54
N TYR A 130 6.60 -2.66 4.04
CA TYR A 130 7.78 -2.28 3.28
C TYR A 130 8.97 -3.09 3.77
N TYR A 131 9.62 -3.80 2.85
CA TYR A 131 10.72 -4.70 3.14
C TYR A 131 12.04 -3.97 2.89
N LYS A 132 12.80 -3.67 3.95
CA LYS A 132 14.15 -3.08 3.83
C LYS A 132 15.19 -4.15 3.51
N ASN A 133 15.04 -5.32 4.13
CA ASN A 133 15.80 -6.54 3.87
C ASN A 133 15.00 -7.75 4.36
N SER A 134 15.63 -8.94 4.46
CA SER A 134 14.93 -10.18 4.84
C SER A 134 14.43 -10.25 6.28
N LYS A 135 14.89 -9.35 7.16
CA LYS A 135 14.54 -9.32 8.58
C LYS A 135 13.83 -8.05 8.99
N ILE A 136 14.08 -6.95 8.30
CA ILE A 136 13.73 -5.61 8.76
C ILE A 136 12.77 -4.95 7.77
N GLY A 137 11.74 -4.31 8.31
CA GLY A 137 10.76 -3.57 7.54
C GLY A 137 9.87 -2.68 8.40
N ASN A 138 8.98 -1.96 7.73
CA ASN A 138 7.98 -1.10 8.35
C ASN A 138 6.58 -1.58 7.96
N ILE A 139 5.67 -1.56 8.93
CA ILE A 139 4.28 -1.96 8.73
C ILE A 139 3.37 -0.77 9.02
N TYR A 140 2.50 -0.46 8.08
CA TYR A 140 1.48 0.57 8.21
C TYR A 140 0.12 -0.11 8.17
N LYS A 141 -0.74 0.21 9.12
CA LYS A 141 -2.09 -0.34 9.17
C LYS A 141 -3.11 0.76 9.36
N LYS A 142 -4.27 0.59 8.74
CA LYS A 142 -5.48 1.33 9.09
C LYS A 142 -6.64 0.35 9.14
N ARG A 143 -7.59 0.62 10.03
CA ARG A 143 -8.71 -0.27 10.33
C ARG A 143 -9.95 0.57 10.58
N LEU A 144 -11.07 0.12 10.06
CA LEU A 144 -12.38 0.69 10.32
C LEU A 144 -13.31 -0.43 10.75
N LYS A 145 -13.97 -0.26 11.89
CA LYS A 145 -15.00 -1.19 12.37
C LYS A 145 -16.32 -0.88 11.66
N ILE A 146 -16.99 -1.90 11.17
CA ILE A 146 -18.27 -1.77 10.45
C ILE A 146 -19.32 -2.70 11.07
N ASN A 147 -20.59 -2.30 10.95
CA ASN A 147 -21.70 -3.02 11.59
C ASN A 147 -22.30 -4.07 10.65
N SER A 148 -22.29 -3.80 9.34
CA SER A 148 -22.63 -4.76 8.30
C SER A 148 -21.59 -4.72 7.18
N VAL A 149 -21.37 -5.85 6.50
CA VAL A 149 -20.57 -5.89 5.26
C VAL A 149 -21.24 -5.11 4.12
N GLU A 150 -22.53 -4.83 4.27
CA GLU A 150 -23.35 -4.04 3.34
C GLU A 150 -23.19 -2.52 3.57
N ASP A 151 -22.37 -2.06 4.51
CA ASP A 151 -22.13 -0.63 4.75
C ASP A 151 -21.43 0.00 3.51
N PHE A 152 -22.23 0.51 2.57
CA PHE A 152 -21.87 0.79 1.17
C PHE A 152 -20.66 1.73 0.91
N ASP A 153 -20.25 2.55 1.88
CA ASP A 153 -19.22 3.60 1.70
C ASP A 153 -17.96 3.40 2.57
N TYR A 154 -17.77 2.20 3.14
CA TYR A 154 -16.64 1.94 4.05
C TYR A 154 -15.27 2.23 3.44
N GLU A 155 -15.11 2.16 2.10
CA GLU A 155 -13.85 2.44 1.43
C GLU A 155 -13.41 3.90 1.60
N LYS A 156 -14.35 4.84 1.43
CA LYS A 156 -14.07 6.28 1.61
C LYS A 156 -13.75 6.61 3.06
N ASP A 157 -14.50 6.00 3.97
CA ASP A 157 -14.27 6.16 5.41
C ASP A 157 -12.89 5.62 5.79
N LEU A 158 -12.51 4.45 5.27
CA LEU A 158 -11.18 3.88 5.49
C LEU A 158 -10.08 4.74 4.84
N GLU A 159 -10.32 5.39 3.71
CA GLU A 159 -9.37 6.34 3.07
C GLU A 159 -9.11 7.58 3.93
N SER A 160 -10.11 8.03 4.69
CA SER A 160 -9.97 9.20 5.58
C SER A 160 -9.09 8.95 6.82
N ILE A 161 -8.83 7.68 7.15
CA ILE A 161 -8.05 7.28 8.33
C ILE A 161 -6.55 7.34 8.00
N SER A 162 -5.78 8.05 8.84
CA SER A 162 -4.32 8.03 8.78
C SER A 162 -3.77 6.66 9.14
N PHE A 163 -2.70 6.24 8.47
CA PHE A 163 -2.00 5.01 8.85
C PHE A 163 -1.41 5.09 10.26
N GLU A 164 -1.63 4.03 11.02
CA GLU A 164 -0.85 3.72 12.21
C GLU A 164 0.49 3.13 11.76
N GLU A 165 1.58 3.85 12.03
CA GLU A 165 2.94 3.44 11.71
C GLU A 165 3.53 2.59 12.85
N SER A 166 4.04 1.40 12.51
CA SER A 166 4.99 0.72 13.38
C SER A 166 6.41 1.19 13.05
N LYS A 167 7.24 1.46 14.07
CA LYS A 167 8.69 1.58 13.89
C LYS A 167 9.28 0.33 13.23
N GLU A 168 10.52 0.42 12.78
CA GLU A 168 11.30 -0.69 12.23
C GLU A 168 11.11 -1.98 13.07
N VAL A 169 10.47 -3.00 12.50
CA VAL A 169 10.10 -4.28 13.14
C VAL A 169 10.76 -5.46 12.44
N ASP A 170 10.83 -6.60 13.16
CA ASP A 170 11.12 -7.89 12.54
C ASP A 170 9.94 -8.31 11.66
N ILE A 171 10.22 -8.56 10.39
CA ILE A 171 9.25 -8.92 9.33
C ILE A 171 9.56 -10.29 8.72
N THR A 172 10.45 -11.08 9.34
CA THR A 172 10.91 -12.35 8.77
C THR A 172 9.73 -13.28 8.46
N LYS A 173 8.76 -13.34 9.38
CA LYS A 173 7.57 -14.18 9.22
C LYS A 173 6.69 -13.67 8.08
N GLU A 174 6.47 -12.36 8.00
CA GLU A 174 5.72 -11.71 6.94
C GLU A 174 6.32 -12.00 5.58
N LEU A 175 7.66 -11.88 5.45
CA LEU A 175 8.35 -12.13 4.19
C LEU A 175 8.22 -13.60 3.75
N VAL A 176 8.43 -14.55 4.67
CA VAL A 176 8.31 -15.99 4.36
C VAL A 176 6.89 -16.33 3.88
N LEU A 177 5.87 -15.79 4.55
CA LEU A 177 4.49 -15.96 4.12
C LEU A 177 4.29 -15.35 2.73
N ALA A 178 4.69 -14.11 2.52
CA ALA A 178 4.57 -13.42 1.23
C ALA A 178 5.24 -14.20 0.08
N GLN A 179 6.42 -14.79 0.33
CA GLN A 179 7.12 -15.64 -0.64
C GLN A 179 6.33 -16.92 -0.96
N SER A 180 5.83 -17.61 0.07
CA SER A 180 5.02 -18.82 -0.13
C SER A 180 3.77 -18.54 -0.99
N TRP A 181 3.04 -17.47 -0.67
CA TRP A 181 1.88 -17.05 -1.45
C TRP A 181 2.26 -16.73 -2.90
N LEU A 182 3.35 -15.99 -3.10
CA LEU A 182 3.82 -15.63 -4.43
C LEU A 182 4.22 -16.85 -5.28
N GLU A 183 4.89 -17.83 -4.68
CA GLU A 183 5.26 -19.09 -5.35
C GLU A 183 4.01 -19.87 -5.79
N GLU A 184 3.01 -19.99 -4.92
CA GLU A 184 1.74 -20.64 -5.24
C GLU A 184 1.04 -19.96 -6.43
N ILE A 185 0.99 -18.63 -6.45
CA ILE A 185 0.35 -17.86 -7.54
C ILE A 185 1.08 -18.04 -8.86
N LEU A 186 2.41 -18.05 -8.83
CA LEU A 186 3.24 -18.16 -10.03
C LEU A 186 3.29 -19.59 -10.60
N ALA A 187 2.88 -20.59 -9.82
CA ALA A 187 2.76 -21.98 -10.26
C ALA A 187 1.47 -22.25 -11.08
N ILE A 188 0.51 -21.32 -11.11
CA ILE A 188 -0.76 -21.38 -11.87
C ILE A 188 -0.55 -20.97 -13.34
#